data_AF-A0A811SZT2-F1
#
_entry.id   AF-A0A811SZT2-F1
#
_cell.length_a   1.000
_cell.length_b   1.000
_cell.length_c   1.000
_cell.angle_alpha   90.00
_cell.angle_beta   90.00
_cell.angle_gamma   90.00
#
_symmetry.space_group_name_H-M   'P 1'
#
loop_
_entity.id
_entity.type
_entity.pdbx_description
1 polymer ?
#
loop_
_entity_poly.entity_id
_entity_poly.type
_entity_poly.pdbx_seq_one_letter_code
_entity_poly.pdbx_strand_id
1 'polypeptide(L)' 'MRIKAVYKDEVLKPLKKLGLKEGAVIEIGVPISAVDNTYAASKLSSERIDEIIESTESGE' A
#
# COMPACT_ATOMS: atom_id res chain seq x y z
N MET A 1 -9.02 7.31 8.03
CA MET A 1 -10.26 7.03 7.27
C MET A 1 -10.01 5.81 6.39
N ARG A 2 -10.90 4.81 6.35
CA ARG A 2 -10.73 3.62 5.47
C ARG A 2 -11.59 3.79 4.21
N ILE A 3 -10.97 3.67 3.04
CA ILE A 3 -11.63 3.83 1.75
C ILE A 3 -11.75 2.45 1.11
N LYS A 4 -12.95 2.10 0.64
CA LYS A 4 -13.17 0.90 -0.17
C LYS A 4 -13.18 1.29 -1.64
N ALA A 5 -12.44 0.54 -2.44
CA ALA A 5 -12.36 0.69 -3.89
C ALA A 5 -12.44 -0.67 -4.56
N VAL A 6 -12.88 -0.67 -5.81
CA VAL A 6 -12.80 -1.82 -6.71
C VAL A 6 -11.61 -1.60 -7.64
N TYR A 7 -10.78 -2.63 -7.79
CA TYR A 7 -9.75 -2.66 -8.80
C TYR A 7 -10.36 -3.17 -10.11
N LYS A 8 -10.44 -2.32 -11.13
CA LYS A 8 -11.01 -2.67 -12.44
C LYS A 8 -10.33 -1.85 -13.53
N ASP A 9 -9.98 -2.51 -14.63
CA ASP A 9 -9.25 -1.91 -15.75
C ASP A 9 -7.93 -1.29 -15.29
N GLU A 10 -7.21 -2.02 -14.42
CA GLU A 10 -5.92 -1.63 -13.83
C GLU A 10 -5.95 -0.37 -12.95
N VAL A 11 -7.15 0.12 -12.58
CA VAL A 11 -7.36 1.36 -11.82
C VAL A 11 -8.19 1.10 -10.55
N LEU A 12 -7.80 1.74 -9.44
CA LEU A 12 -8.58 1.76 -8.20
C LEU A 12 -9.73 2.77 -8.29
N LYS A 13 -10.97 2.28 -8.27
CA LYS A 13 -12.19 3.08 -8.36
C LYS A 13 -12.91 3.08 -7.00
N PRO A 14 -12.97 4.20 -6.27
CA PRO A 14 -13.60 4.25 -4.95
C PRO A 14 -15.10 4.00 -5.05
N LEU A 15 -15.67 3.29 -4.08
CA LEU A 15 -17.11 2.97 -4.04
C LEU A 15 -17.98 4.18 -3.70
N LYS A 16 -17.38 5.26 -3.18
CA LYS A 16 -18.06 6.51 -2.81
C LYS A 16 -17.17 7.70 -3.15
N LYS A 17 -17.78 8.86 -3.40
CA LYS A 17 -17.06 10.12 -3.64
C LYS A 17 -16.32 10.54 -2.38
N LEU A 18 -15.03 10.87 -2.52
CA LEU A 18 -14.13 11.14 -1.38
C LEU A 18 -14.00 12.61 -1.01
N GLY A 19 -14.42 13.53 -1.90
CA GLY A 19 -14.29 14.98 -1.67
C GLY A 19 -12.84 15.48 -1.58
N LEU A 20 -11.88 14.72 -2.11
CA LEU A 20 -10.47 15.12 -2.15
C LEU A 20 -10.27 16.27 -3.14
N LYS A 21 -9.28 17.11 -2.85
CA LYS A 21 -8.81 18.14 -3.78
C LYS A 21 -8.22 17.47 -5.03
N GLU A 22 -8.37 18.11 -6.18
CA GLU A 22 -7.71 17.66 -7.40
C GLU A 22 -6.19 17.60 -7.20
N GLY A 23 -5.56 16.52 -7.66
CA GLY A 23 -4.13 16.27 -7.48
C GLY A 23 -3.70 15.79 -6.08
N ALA A 24 -4.65 15.53 -5.17
CA ALA A 24 -4.30 15.00 -3.85
C ALA A 24 -3.67 13.60 -3.94
N VAL A 25 -2.47 13.45 -3.36
CA VAL A 25 -1.78 12.17 -3.21
C VAL A 25 -2.21 11.52 -1.90
N ILE A 26 -2.56 10.24 -1.94
CA ILE A 26 -2.94 9.47 -0.76
C ILE A 26 -2.19 8.14 -0.73
N GLU A 27 -1.93 7.65 0.47
CA GLU A 27 -1.38 6.31 0.69
C GLU A 27 -2.49 5.25 0.62
N ILE A 28 -2.17 4.09 0.07
CA ILE A 28 -3.10 2.97 -0.09
C ILE A 28 -2.50 1.72 0.53
N GLY A 29 -3.14 1.22 1.58
CA GLY A 29 -2.86 -0.10 2.13
C GLY A 29 -3.59 -1.18 1.33
N VAL A 30 -2.84 -2.01 0.60
CA VAL A 30 -3.38 -3.18 -0.10
C VAL A 30 -3.09 -4.43 0.74
N PRO A 31 -4.11 -5.18 1.20
CA PRO A 31 -3.87 -6.39 1.97
C PRO A 31 -3.21 -7.47 1.10
N ILE A 32 -2.28 -8.23 1.69
CA ILE A 32 -1.52 -9.29 1.00
C ILE A 32 -2.45 -10.32 0.34
N SER A 33 -3.61 -10.60 0.93
CA SER A 33 -4.60 -11.53 0.37
C SER A 33 -5.27 -11.04 -0.92
N ALA A 34 -5.16 -9.75 -1.26
CA ALA A 34 -5.75 -9.16 -2.47
C ALA A 34 -4.76 -9.05 -3.63
N VAL A 35 -3.48 -9.42 -3.42
CA VAL A 35 -2.46 -9.49 -4.47
C VAL A 35 -2.10 -10.94 -4.74
N ASP A 36 -1.74 -11.24 -5.99
CA ASP A 36 -1.25 -12.56 -6.34
C ASP A 36 -0.02 -12.92 -5.49
N ASN A 37 0.05 -14.20 -5.07
CA ASN A 37 1.06 -14.67 -4.13
C ASN A 37 2.49 -14.48 -4.69
N THR A 38 2.64 -14.46 -6.02
CA THR A 38 3.90 -14.18 -6.74
C THR A 38 4.33 -12.71 -6.63
N TYR A 39 3.36 -11.78 -6.65
CA TYR A 39 3.61 -10.35 -6.45
C TYR A 39 3.93 -10.07 -4.97
N ALA A 40 3.23 -10.71 -4.04
CA ALA A 40 3.52 -10.63 -2.61
C ALA A 40 4.94 -11.13 -2.29
N ALA A 41 5.35 -12.29 -2.83
CA ALA A 41 6.69 -12.83 -2.65
C ALA A 41 7.79 -11.92 -3.22
N SER A 42 7.53 -11.31 -4.39
CA SER A 42 8.48 -10.36 -5.00
C SER A 42 8.59 -9.07 -4.19
N LYS A 43 7.47 -8.52 -3.71
CA LYS A 43 7.46 -7.31 -2.89
C LYS A 43 8.13 -7.55 -1.53
N LEU A 44 7.89 -8.69 -0.90
CA LEU A 44 8.57 -9.08 0.35
C LEU A 44 10.09 -9.29 0.13
N SER A 45 10.50 -9.75 -1.06
CA SER A 45 11.90 -9.88 -1.42
C SER A 45 12.58 -8.53 -1.63
N SER A 46 11.86 -7.52 -2.16
CA SER A 46 12.36 -6.15 -2.28
C SER A 46 12.30 -5.37 -0.97
N GLU A 47 11.28 -5.59 -0.14
CA GLU A 47 11.04 -4.88 1.12
C GLU A 47 11.95 -5.39 2.26
N ARG A 48 12.58 -6.56 2.10
CA ARG A 48 13.70 -7.00 2.97
C ARG A 48 14.97 -6.15 2.84
N ILE A 49 15.05 -5.23 1.87
CA ILE A 49 16.25 -4.40 1.68
C ILE A 49 16.15 -3.04 2.40
N ASP A 50 14.94 -2.53 2.71
CA ASP A 50 14.79 -1.16 3.24
C ASP A 50 14.12 -1.03 4.62
N GLU A 51 13.57 -2.09 5.22
CA GLU A 51 13.01 -2.04 6.59
C GLU A 51 13.92 -2.65 7.70
N ILE A 52 15.22 -2.84 7.43
CA ILE A 52 16.20 -3.19 8.49
C ILE A 52 16.85 -1.93 9.12
N ILE A 53 16.60 -0.72 8.59
CA ILE A 53 17.22 0.53 9.07
C ILE A 53 16.27 1.36 9.97
N GLU A 54 15.36 0.74 10.72
CA GLU A 54 14.63 1.47 11.78
C GLU A 54 14.49 0.66 13.07
N SER A 55 15.51 -0.10 13.47
CA SER A 55 15.53 -0.76 14.78
C SER A 55 16.92 -1.06 15.33
N THR A 56 17.91 -0.16 15.22
CA THR A 56 19.11 -0.20 16.10
C THR A 56 19.77 1.18 16.30
N GLU A 57 19.05 2.19 16.81
CA GLU A 57 19.71 3.25 17.59
C GLU A 57 18.72 3.82 18.63
N SER A 58 18.42 3.00 19.63
CA SER A 58 18.09 3.50 20.96
C SER A 58 18.82 2.59 21.93
N GLY A 59 19.95 3.10 22.39
CA GLY A 59 20.86 2.46 23.32
C GLY A 59 21.77 3.51 23.93
N GLU A 60 21.26 4.10 25.02
CA GLU A 60 21.93 4.91 26.06
C GLU A 60 22.10 6.42 25.83
#